data_AF-A0A3R9QCR5-F1
#
_entry.id   AF-A0A3R9QCR5-F1
#
_cell.length_a   1.000
_cell.length_b   1.000
_cell.length_c   1.000
_cell.angle_alpha   90.00
_cell.angle_beta   90.00
_cell.angle_gamma   90.00
#
_symmetry.space_group_name_H-M   'P 1'
#
loop_
_entity.id
_entity.type
_entity.pdbx_description
1 polymer ?
#
loop_
_entity_poly.entity_id
_entity_poly.type
_entity_poly.pdbx_seq_one_letter_code
_entity_poly.pdbx_strand_id
1 'polypeptide(L)'
;MGVKESYMELKNFAKQQISNLNKGIMHFGNDERERLAKLYEEYLNQLPPENREMWIGYVGFMVKRSEVPSLIRKDPEFAIKLMKRLAEV
;
A
#
# COMPACT_ATOMS: atom_id res chain seq x y z
N MET A 1 -5.46 -11.91 13.36
CA MET A 1 -5.29 -11.77 11.90
C MET A 1 -3.85 -12.12 11.56
N GLY A 2 -3.61 -13.10 10.69
CA GLY A 2 -2.26 -13.51 10.31
C GLY A 2 -1.66 -12.66 9.18
N VAL A 3 -0.34 -12.71 8.97
CA VAL A 3 0.39 -11.99 7.89
C VAL A 3 -0.28 -12.14 6.52
N LYS A 4 -0.75 -13.35 6.21
CA LYS A 4 -1.41 -13.64 4.93
C LYS A 4 -2.75 -12.91 4.81
N GLU A 5 -3.51 -12.82 5.89
CA GLU A 5 -4.82 -12.16 5.91
C GLU A 5 -4.66 -10.65 5.76
N SER A 6 -3.76 -10.02 6.53
CA SER A 6 -3.50 -8.58 6.42
C SER A 6 -2.94 -8.20 5.05
N TYR A 7 -2.08 -9.04 4.46
CA TYR A 7 -1.61 -8.82 3.09
C TYR A 7 -2.74 -8.92 2.07
N MET A 8 -3.65 -9.89 2.21
CA MET A 8 -4.78 -10.04 1.30
C MET A 8 -5.78 -8.88 1.42
N GLU A 9 -6.01 -8.37 2.62
CA GLU A 9 -6.84 -7.19 2.83
C GLU A 9 -6.25 -5.95 2.15
N LEU A 10 -4.97 -5.67 2.39
CA LEU A 10 -4.22 -4.61 1.70
C LEU A 10 -4.34 -4.73 0.18
N LYS A 11 -4.17 -5.95 -0.35
CA LYS A 11 -4.24 -6.23 -1.79
C LYS A 11 -5.64 -6.04 -2.35
N ASN A 12 -6.66 -6.51 -1.66
CA ASN A 12 -8.06 -6.37 -2.07
C ASN A 12 -8.49 -4.90 -2.07
N PHE A 13 -8.08 -4.14 -1.04
CA PHE A 13 -8.31 -2.70 -1.00
C PHE A 13 -7.67 -2.01 -2.22
N ALA A 14 -6.39 -2.26 -2.50
CA ALA A 14 -5.71 -1.69 -3.66
C ALA A 14 -6.41 -2.03 -4.99
N LYS A 15 -6.83 -3.28 -5.18
CA LYS A 15 -7.59 -3.71 -6.38
C LYS A 15 -8.90 -2.96 -6.54
N GLN A 16 -9.65 -2.80 -5.46
CA GLN A 16 -10.91 -2.08 -5.48
C GLN A 16 -10.70 -0.61 -5.85
N GLN A 17 -9.71 0.05 -5.23
CA GLN A 17 -9.40 1.45 -5.49
C GLN A 17 -8.96 1.69 -6.95
N ILE A 18 -8.08 0.83 -7.49
CA ILE A 18 -7.66 0.92 -8.90
C ILE A 18 -8.84 0.68 -9.85
N SER A 19 -9.72 -0.29 -9.55
CA SER A 19 -10.93 -0.52 -10.35
C SER A 19 -11.84 0.71 -10.36
N ASN A 20 -12.04 1.36 -9.22
CA ASN A 20 -12.86 2.57 -9.12
C ASN A 20 -12.22 3.77 -9.84
N LEU A 21 -10.90 3.94 -9.72
CA LEU A 21 -10.13 4.97 -10.44
C LEU A 21 -10.24 4.78 -11.96
N ASN A 22 -10.04 3.56 -12.46
CA ASN A 22 -10.13 3.26 -13.90
C ASN A 22 -11.53 3.49 -14.47
N LYS A 23 -12.57 3.31 -13.64
CA LYS A 23 -13.96 3.57 -14.02
C LYS A 23 -14.36 5.04 -13.87
N GLY A 24 -13.47 5.90 -13.35
CA GLY A 24 -13.78 7.30 -13.04
C GLY A 24 -14.82 7.48 -11.93
N ILE A 25 -15.05 6.46 -11.10
CA ILE A 25 -16.11 6.45 -10.07
C ILE A 25 -15.70 7.28 -8.85
N MET A 26 -14.40 7.36 -8.56
CA MET A 26 -13.90 8.08 -7.38
C MET A 26 -12.55 8.73 -7.64
N HIS A 27 -12.26 9.75 -6.84
CA HIS A 27 -10.91 10.27 -6.68
C HIS A 27 -10.25 9.56 -5.50
N PHE A 28 -8.96 9.25 -5.63
CA PHE A 28 -8.18 8.69 -4.52
C PHE A 28 -7.69 9.84 -3.65
N GLY A 29 -8.43 10.11 -2.57
CA GLY A 29 -8.26 11.26 -1.70
C GLY A 29 -7.39 10.99 -0.47
N ASN A 30 -7.47 11.89 0.50
CA ASN A 30 -6.71 11.78 1.75
C ASN A 30 -7.19 10.59 2.60
N ASP A 31 -8.49 10.34 2.64
CA ASP A 31 -9.08 9.27 3.48
C ASP A 31 -8.69 7.88 2.96
N GLU A 32 -8.73 7.68 1.63
CA GLU A 32 -8.27 6.43 1.02
C GLU A 32 -6.77 6.22 1.19
N ARG A 33 -5.98 7.30 1.13
CA ARG A 33 -4.53 7.24 1.41
C ARG A 33 -4.25 6.86 2.86
N GLU A 34 -4.95 7.47 3.80
CA GLU A 34 -4.78 7.13 5.22
C GLU A 34 -5.18 5.68 5.49
N ARG A 35 -6.27 5.21 4.87
CA ARG A 35 -6.69 3.81 4.96
C ARG A 35 -5.66 2.86 4.36
N LEU A 36 -5.10 3.18 3.19
CA LEU A 36 -4.02 2.41 2.57
C LEU A 36 -2.80 2.33 3.49
N ALA A 37 -2.41 3.45 4.10
CA ALA A 37 -1.27 3.51 5.01
C ALA A 37 -1.48 2.63 6.24
N LYS A 38 -2.67 2.68 6.86
CA LYS A 38 -3.02 1.84 8.02
C LYS A 38 -3.00 0.35 7.69
N LEU A 39 -3.61 -0.06 6.57
CA LEU A 39 -3.57 -1.46 6.13
C LEU A 39 -2.13 -1.94 5.89
N TYR A 40 -1.27 -1.06 5.37
CA TYR A 40 0.14 -1.37 5.20
C TYR A 40 0.88 -1.48 6.55
N GLU A 41 0.59 -0.61 7.52
CA GLU A 41 1.14 -0.68 8.89
C GLU A 41 0.72 -1.98 9.59
N GLU A 42 -0.54 -2.38 9.45
CA GLU A 42 -1.03 -3.65 9.98
C GLU A 42 -0.30 -4.84 9.36
N TYR A 43 -0.11 -4.84 8.02
CA TYR A 43 0.70 -5.84 7.35
C TYR A 43 2.16 -5.86 7.87
N LEU A 44 2.81 -4.69 7.97
CA LEU A 44 4.18 -4.58 8.48
C LEU A 44 4.32 -5.09 9.92
N ASN A 45 3.34 -4.79 10.79
CA ASN A 45 3.36 -5.19 12.19
C ASN A 45 3.24 -6.70 12.37
N GLN A 46 2.74 -7.43 11.37
CA GLN A 46 2.73 -8.89 11.37
C GLN A 46 4.04 -9.50 10.85
N LEU A 47 4.87 -8.73 10.14
CA LEU A 47 6.17 -9.22 9.65
C LEU A 47 7.21 -9.29 10.78
N PRO A 48 8.17 -10.23 10.69
CA PRO A 48 9.39 -10.20 11.50
C PRO A 48 10.14 -8.86 11.35
N PRO A 49 10.78 -8.33 12.41
CA PRO A 49 11.49 -7.05 12.37
C PRO A 49 12.47 -6.90 11.21
N GLU A 50 13.24 -7.94 10.91
CA GLU A 50 14.22 -7.99 9.80
C GLU A 50 13.56 -7.77 8.43
N ASN A 51 12.32 -8.20 8.27
CA ASN A 51 11.54 -8.02 7.04
C ASN A 51 10.93 -6.63 6.94
N ARG A 52 10.81 -5.87 8.05
CA ARG A 52 10.30 -4.49 8.06
C ARG A 52 11.35 -3.49 7.59
N GLU A 53 12.62 -3.76 7.86
CA GLU A 53 13.75 -2.92 7.44
C GLU A 53 14.31 -3.29 6.06
N MET A 54 13.73 -4.29 5.40
CA MET A 54 14.12 -4.68 4.06
C MET A 54 13.84 -3.57 3.05
N TRP A 55 14.85 -3.25 2.24
CA TRP A 55 14.69 -2.41 1.06
C TRP A 55 13.84 -3.12 0.02
N ILE A 56 12.86 -2.41 -0.51
CA ILE A 56 12.01 -2.91 -1.57
C ILE A 56 11.98 -1.93 -2.74
N GLY A 57 12.02 -2.50 -3.93
CA GLY A 57 11.90 -1.78 -5.19
C GLY A 57 10.45 -1.74 -5.64
N TYR A 58 9.96 -0.54 -5.87
CA TYR A 58 8.77 -0.26 -6.67
C TYR A 58 9.20 0.49 -7.93
N VAL A 59 8.39 0.48 -8.99
CA VAL A 59 8.74 1.15 -10.26
C VAL A 59 9.13 2.61 -10.00
N GLY A 60 10.44 2.91 -10.08
CA GLY A 60 11.01 4.23 -9.82
C GLY A 60 11.33 4.58 -8.35
N PHE A 61 11.11 3.68 -7.38
CA PHE A 61 11.37 3.92 -5.96
C PHE A 61 12.15 2.75 -5.33
N MET A 62 13.15 3.09 -4.53
CA MET A 62 13.81 2.15 -3.62
C MET A 62 13.61 2.71 -2.21
N VAL A 63 12.84 2.00 -1.39
CA VAL A 63 12.41 2.48 -0.07
C VAL A 63 12.49 1.35 0.94
N LYS A 64 12.69 1.66 2.22
CA LYS A 64 12.51 0.65 3.25
C LYS A 64 11.04 0.34 3.42
N ARG A 65 10.72 -0.93 3.68
CA ARG A 65 9.34 -1.36 3.98
C ARG A 65 8.69 -0.53 5.09
N SER A 66 9.44 -0.22 6.15
CA SER A 66 8.99 0.60 7.27
C SER A 66 8.64 2.06 6.91
N GLU A 67 9.17 2.59 5.81
CA GLU A 67 8.92 3.98 5.37
C GLU A 67 7.66 4.11 4.51
N VAL A 68 7.17 3.00 3.95
CA VAL A 68 6.05 2.97 3.01
C VAL A 68 4.79 3.65 3.57
N PRO A 69 4.35 3.42 4.83
CA PRO A 69 3.19 4.13 5.37
C PRO A 69 3.35 5.65 5.42
N SER A 70 4.55 6.15 5.70
CA SER A 70 4.82 7.59 5.70
C SER A 70 4.74 8.17 4.28
N LEU A 71 5.29 7.43 3.31
CA LEU A 71 5.28 7.82 1.90
C LEU A 71 3.87 7.80 1.31
N ILE A 72 3.03 6.82 1.63
CA ILE A 72 1.62 6.78 1.20
C ILE A 72 0.89 8.07 1.60
N ARG A 73 1.12 8.56 2.82
CA ARG A 73 0.47 9.76 3.35
C ARG A 73 1.00 11.04 2.69
N LYS A 74 2.31 11.13 2.49
CA LYS A 74 2.99 12.36 2.03
C LYS A 74 2.99 12.51 0.51
N ASP A 75 3.05 11.41 -0.23
CA ASP A 75 3.23 11.39 -1.68
C ASP A 75 2.05 10.66 -2.35
N PRO A 76 1.06 11.42 -2.89
CA PRO A 76 -0.07 10.82 -3.60
C PRO A 76 0.34 9.99 -4.82
N GLU A 77 1.41 10.38 -5.53
CA GLU A 77 1.88 9.68 -6.71
C GLU A 77 2.48 8.32 -6.33
N PHE A 78 3.28 8.29 -5.27
CA PHE A 78 3.79 7.06 -4.68
C PHE A 78 2.64 6.13 -4.28
N ALA A 79 1.63 6.65 -3.59
CA ALA A 79 0.48 5.86 -3.16
C ALA A 79 -0.27 5.21 -4.35
N ILE A 80 -0.48 5.97 -5.43
CA ILE A 80 -1.11 5.44 -6.66
C ILE A 80 -0.25 4.35 -7.31
N LYS A 81 1.07 4.57 -7.43
CA LYS A 81 1.98 3.57 -8.01
C LYS A 81 2.04 2.29 -7.17
N LEU A 82 2.08 2.42 -5.85
CA LEU A 82 2.03 1.29 -4.93
C LEU A 82 0.72 0.50 -5.09
N MET A 83 -0.43 1.18 -5.14
CA MET A 83 -1.71 0.49 -5.35
C MET A 83 -1.77 -0.26 -6.67
N LYS A 84 -1.29 0.34 -7.77
CA LYS A 84 -1.21 -0.34 -9.07
C LYS A 84 -0.40 -1.63 -8.95
N ARG A 85 0.77 -1.56 -8.31
CA ARG A 85 1.61 -2.74 -8.09
C ARG A 85 0.93 -3.81 -7.24
N LEU A 86 0.28 -3.42 -6.14
CA LEU A 86 -0.47 -4.35 -5.29
C LEU A 86 -1.65 -4.98 -6.05
N ALA A 87 -2.26 -4.26 -6.99
CA ALA A 87 -3.38 -4.76 -7.78
C ALA A 87 -2.96 -5.75 -8.88
N GLU A 88 -1.74 -5.64 -9.41
CA GLU A 88 -1.19 -6.49 -10.48
C GLU A 88 -0.69 -7.86 -10.00
N VAL A 89 -0.15 -7.92 -8.78
CA VAL A 89 0.40 -9.14 -8.14
C VAL A 89 -0.70 -9.88 -7.38
#